data_AF-A0A0M8P6R8-F1
#
_entry.id   AF-A0A0M8P6R8-F1
#
_cell.length_a   1.000
_cell.length_b   1.000
_cell.length_c   1.000
_cell.angle_alpha   90.00
_cell.angle_beta   90.00
_cell.angle_gamma   90.00
#
_symmetry.space_group_name_H-M   'P 1'
#
loop_
_entity.id
_entity.type
_entity.pdbx_description
1 polymer ?
#
loop_
_entity_poly.entity_id
_entity_poly.type
_entity_poly.pdbx_seq_one_letter_code
_entity_poly.pdbx_strand_id
1 'polypeptide(L)'
;MAFFLGWITVFLTAMACRVQAASLFAHFMVTNSANYTSGDWEDDMKLAQDAHIDAFALNMAYNDPTNIKSLPATFSAADSVGFKLFFSFDYAGNGNWPKSDVINLINQYSAHSSYFFYKGKAFVSSFEGPGRADDWHTIKSETDCFFIPSWSSLGAKPAVATGILHPVRIWGTWCWALGTASSPILIQKPHINRLRQLKHEQVQLIPSPNSCRRITPLNDKSPTSVTSRNPTKMTKYETAIERIDAAHADDPREAQTPTGQVPYELHYAQKMTSYLSTLNPSAPELLRLAIRAQHLRRWEVPRDSYPATKIGYHSWRAGLQRRQAALVEQICAESGYSVEEAARVGALVRKADLKQGDPDTQTLEDVACLVFLDDQFDKFEAELADEEKMVEILRKTWGKMSERGREEALKIQLSDKAKRLVGIALSG
;
A
#
# COMPACT_ATOMS: atom_id res chain seq x y z
N MET A 1 29.31 36.03 41.37
CA MET A 1 29.34 34.75 40.63
C MET A 1 27.93 34.34 40.25
N ALA A 2 27.20 35.14 39.46
CA ALA A 2 25.79 34.89 39.13
C ALA A 2 25.28 35.67 37.89
N PHE A 3 26.12 35.91 36.88
CA PHE A 3 25.71 36.63 35.66
C PHE A 3 26.08 35.96 34.34
N PHE A 4 26.64 34.74 34.37
CA PHE A 4 27.12 34.04 33.17
C PHE A 4 26.36 32.75 32.82
N LEU A 5 25.24 32.45 33.49
CA LEU A 5 24.44 31.23 33.22
C LEU A 5 23.15 31.49 32.42
N GLY A 6 22.79 32.74 32.12
CA GLY A 6 21.54 33.07 31.42
C GLY A 6 21.57 32.95 29.90
N TRP A 7 22.76 32.86 29.27
CA TRP A 7 22.90 32.98 27.81
C TRP A 7 23.03 31.63 27.07
N ILE A 8 23.20 30.51 27.77
CA ILE A 8 23.36 29.19 27.12
C ILE A 8 22.00 28.51 26.89
N THR A 9 20.95 28.89 27.63
CA THR A 9 19.62 28.27 27.50
C THR A 9 18.79 28.82 26.35
N VAL A 10 19.14 29.98 25.78
CA VAL A 10 18.38 30.61 24.69
C VAL A 10 18.84 30.14 23.29
N PHE A 11 20.06 29.59 23.16
CA PHE A 11 20.56 29.10 21.88
C PHE A 11 20.24 27.64 21.55
N LEU A 12 19.82 26.83 22.54
CA LEU A 12 19.52 25.40 22.35
C LEU A 12 18.06 25.08 21.96
N THR A 13 17.16 26.06 21.96
CA THR A 13 15.77 25.91 21.48
C THR A 13 15.56 26.27 20.00
N ALA A 14 16.60 26.77 19.32
CA ALA A 14 16.51 27.20 17.91
C ALA A 14 16.85 26.11 16.86
N MET A 15 17.22 24.89 17.29
CA MET A 15 17.44 23.74 16.39
C MET A 15 16.50 22.58 16.70
N ALA A 16 15.23 22.87 17.03
CA ALA A 16 14.19 21.88 16.83
C ALA A 16 14.14 21.57 15.32
N CYS A 17 14.68 20.41 14.93
CA CYS A 17 14.40 19.81 13.64
C CYS A 17 12.88 19.83 13.48
N ARG A 18 12.35 20.74 12.65
CA ARG A 18 10.95 20.68 12.23
C ARG A 18 10.85 19.47 11.32
N VAL A 19 10.61 18.31 11.91
CA VAL A 19 10.11 17.16 11.18
C VAL A 19 8.75 17.58 10.63
N GLN A 20 8.70 17.91 9.36
CA GLN A 20 7.45 18.21 8.68
C GLN A 20 6.76 16.88 8.42
N ALA A 21 5.86 16.49 9.32
CA ALA A 21 5.05 15.30 9.14
C ALA A 21 4.31 15.38 7.80
N ALA A 22 4.33 14.28 7.04
CA ALA A 22 3.58 14.19 5.79
C ALA A 22 2.09 14.21 6.12
N SER A 23 1.31 15.03 5.41
CA SER A 23 -0.14 15.07 5.60
C SER A 23 -0.78 13.80 5.04
N LEU A 24 -1.73 13.21 5.76
CA LEU A 24 -2.46 12.00 5.37
C LEU A 24 -3.88 12.33 4.92
N PHE A 25 -4.28 11.90 3.73
CA PHE A 25 -5.59 12.19 3.17
C PHE A 25 -6.39 10.91 2.94
N ALA A 26 -7.73 11.03 2.95
CA ALA A 26 -8.62 9.95 2.54
C ALA A 26 -9.54 10.39 1.40
N HIS A 27 -9.75 9.52 0.40
CA HIS A 27 -10.76 9.78 -0.62
C HIS A 27 -12.17 9.64 -0.04
N PHE A 28 -13.01 10.64 -0.29
CA PHE A 28 -14.43 10.61 0.00
C PHE A 28 -15.20 10.75 -1.30
N MET A 29 -15.96 9.71 -1.68
CA MET A 29 -16.82 9.74 -2.86
C MET A 29 -18.07 10.58 -2.55
N VAL A 30 -18.18 11.78 -3.11
CA VAL A 30 -19.27 12.72 -2.77
C VAL A 30 -20.63 12.15 -3.15
N THR A 31 -20.75 11.37 -4.22
CA THR A 31 -21.98 10.68 -4.62
C THR A 31 -22.60 9.83 -3.50
N ASN A 32 -21.78 9.28 -2.59
CA ASN A 32 -22.27 8.44 -1.49
C ASN A 32 -22.97 9.23 -0.38
N SER A 33 -22.94 10.56 -0.44
CA SER A 33 -23.49 11.45 0.59
C SER A 33 -24.89 11.99 0.27
N ALA A 34 -25.58 11.45 -0.74
CA ALA A 34 -26.90 11.95 -1.15
C ALA A 34 -27.91 12.11 0.01
N ASN A 35 -27.86 11.19 0.98
CA ASN A 35 -28.74 11.16 2.15
C ASN A 35 -28.05 11.62 3.46
N TYR A 36 -26.85 12.18 3.39
CA TYR A 36 -26.16 12.66 4.59
C TYR A 36 -26.90 13.83 5.24
N THR A 37 -26.94 13.80 6.56
CA THR A 37 -27.24 14.95 7.42
C THR A 37 -25.96 15.72 7.76
N SER A 38 -26.08 16.91 8.36
CA SER A 38 -24.92 17.61 8.90
C SER A 38 -24.20 16.79 9.97
N GLY A 39 -24.94 16.06 10.82
CA GLY A 39 -24.39 15.18 11.84
C GLY A 39 -23.55 14.04 11.25
N ASP A 40 -24.01 13.43 10.15
CA ASP A 40 -23.23 12.37 9.48
C ASP A 40 -21.87 12.89 8.99
N TRP A 41 -21.83 14.09 8.40
CA TRP A 41 -20.57 14.72 7.98
C TRP A 41 -19.64 15.00 9.15
N GLU A 42 -20.15 15.60 10.22
CA GLU A 42 -19.34 15.91 11.40
C GLU A 42 -18.78 14.65 12.07
N ASP A 43 -19.60 13.60 12.19
CA ASP A 43 -19.20 12.33 12.81
C ASP A 43 -18.08 11.67 12.00
N ASP A 44 -18.21 11.63 10.68
CA ASP A 44 -17.20 11.06 9.80
C ASP A 44 -15.88 11.82 9.85
N MET A 45 -15.93 13.15 9.94
CA MET A 45 -14.75 14.00 10.08
C MET A 45 -14.08 13.83 11.44
N LYS A 46 -14.85 13.76 12.53
CA LYS A 46 -14.31 13.45 13.88
C LYS A 46 -13.64 12.08 13.90
N LEU A 47 -14.27 11.08 13.28
CA LEU A 47 -13.68 9.73 13.15
C LEU A 47 -12.40 9.73 12.29
N ALA A 48 -12.33 10.60 11.28
CA ALA A 48 -11.12 10.77 10.49
C ALA A 48 -9.99 11.46 11.29
N GLN A 49 -10.31 12.47 12.10
CA GLN A 49 -9.37 13.10 13.04
C GLN A 49 -8.84 12.09 14.06
N ASP A 50 -9.72 11.27 14.65
CA ASP A 50 -9.37 10.19 15.58
C ASP A 50 -8.43 9.16 14.92
N ALA A 51 -8.55 8.96 13.60
CA ALA A 51 -7.70 8.09 12.80
C ALA A 51 -6.45 8.78 12.21
N HIS A 52 -6.15 10.02 12.63
CA HIS A 52 -5.03 10.83 12.14
C HIS A 52 -5.04 11.08 10.62
N ILE A 53 -6.23 11.18 10.03
CA ILE A 53 -6.41 11.68 8.66
C ILE A 53 -6.51 13.21 8.75
N ASP A 54 -5.71 13.93 7.97
CA ASP A 54 -5.64 15.38 7.98
C ASP A 54 -6.72 16.04 7.11
N ALA A 55 -7.11 15.39 6.01
CA ALA A 55 -8.13 15.93 5.10
C ALA A 55 -8.88 14.86 4.30
N PHE A 56 -10.09 15.21 3.84
CA PHE A 56 -10.75 14.45 2.78
C PHE A 56 -10.49 15.04 1.39
N ALA A 57 -10.11 14.16 0.46
CA ALA A 57 -10.12 14.41 -0.98
C ALA A 57 -11.54 14.15 -1.49
N LEU A 58 -12.31 15.21 -1.76
CA LEU A 58 -13.68 15.13 -2.23
C LEU A 58 -13.70 14.70 -3.70
N ASN A 59 -13.89 13.39 -3.94
CA ASN A 59 -14.00 12.83 -5.28
C ASN A 59 -15.40 13.07 -5.83
N MET A 60 -15.47 13.79 -6.95
CA MET A 60 -16.72 14.28 -7.54
C MET A 60 -16.77 14.06 -9.05
N ALA A 61 -17.78 13.34 -9.51
CA ALA A 61 -18.10 13.26 -10.93
C ALA A 61 -18.75 14.57 -11.42
N TYR A 62 -18.45 14.94 -12.67
CA TYR A 62 -19.06 16.11 -13.30
C TYR A 62 -20.60 15.96 -13.36
N ASN A 63 -21.32 17.04 -13.08
CA ASN A 63 -22.78 17.09 -13.17
C ASN A 63 -23.51 16.01 -12.32
N ASP A 64 -22.87 15.49 -11.28
CA ASP A 64 -23.56 14.68 -10.27
C ASP A 64 -24.48 15.59 -9.45
N PRO A 65 -25.81 15.34 -9.42
CA PRO A 65 -26.77 16.16 -8.68
C PRO A 65 -26.47 16.23 -7.17
N THR A 66 -25.76 15.23 -6.63
CA THR A 66 -25.35 15.19 -5.22
C THR A 66 -24.44 16.36 -4.86
N ASN A 67 -23.60 16.83 -5.79
CA ASN A 67 -22.64 17.90 -5.54
C ASN A 67 -23.32 19.19 -5.04
N ILE A 68 -24.49 19.52 -5.59
CA ILE A 68 -25.23 20.77 -5.30
C ILE A 68 -25.57 20.87 -3.81
N LYS A 69 -26.00 19.75 -3.20
CA LYS A 69 -26.37 19.70 -1.78
C LYS A 69 -25.15 19.41 -0.90
N SER A 70 -24.29 18.49 -1.32
CA SER A 70 -23.23 17.96 -0.46
C SER A 70 -22.05 18.90 -0.28
N LEU A 71 -21.69 19.70 -1.28
CA LEU A 71 -20.57 20.62 -1.17
C LEU A 71 -20.75 21.72 -0.11
N PRO A 72 -21.83 22.51 -0.12
CA PRO A 72 -22.04 23.50 0.94
C PRO A 72 -22.18 22.82 2.33
N ALA A 73 -22.83 21.66 2.40
CA ALA A 73 -23.01 20.94 3.65
C ALA A 73 -21.69 20.42 4.25
N THR A 74 -20.83 19.81 3.41
CA THR A 74 -19.56 19.25 3.88
C THR A 74 -18.58 20.35 4.31
N PHE A 75 -18.49 21.46 3.59
CA PHE A 75 -17.64 22.59 4.00
C PHE A 75 -18.13 23.26 5.29
N SER A 76 -19.45 23.42 5.45
CA SER A 76 -20.02 23.92 6.71
C SER A 76 -19.70 22.99 7.89
N ALA A 77 -19.80 21.67 7.71
CA ALA A 77 -19.45 20.71 8.75
C ALA A 77 -17.95 20.75 9.06
N ALA A 78 -17.10 20.81 8.04
CA ALA A 78 -15.65 20.87 8.19
C ALA A 78 -15.18 22.15 8.91
N ASP A 79 -15.77 23.30 8.60
CA ASP A 79 -15.51 24.54 9.34
C ASP A 79 -15.93 24.40 10.81
N SER A 80 -17.05 23.72 11.09
CA SER A 80 -17.53 23.51 12.47
C SER A 80 -16.63 22.60 13.31
N VAL A 81 -16.05 21.56 12.72
CA VAL A 81 -15.21 20.58 13.45
C VAL A 81 -13.70 20.81 13.26
N GLY A 82 -13.31 21.82 12.49
CA GLY A 82 -11.92 22.15 12.21
C GLY A 82 -11.20 21.09 11.35
N PHE A 83 -11.92 20.37 10.49
CA PHE A 83 -11.37 19.38 9.58
C PHE A 83 -11.01 19.99 8.23
N LYS A 84 -10.07 19.38 7.49
CA LYS A 84 -9.66 19.92 6.18
C LYS A 84 -10.26 19.15 5.01
N LEU A 85 -10.53 19.86 3.92
CA LEU A 85 -11.11 19.32 2.70
C LEU A 85 -10.37 19.89 1.49
N PHE A 86 -10.33 19.14 0.39
CA PHE A 86 -9.95 19.67 -0.91
C PHE A 86 -10.63 18.91 -2.04
N PHE A 87 -10.68 19.51 -3.23
CA PHE A 87 -11.31 18.87 -4.38
C PHE A 87 -10.44 17.83 -5.08
N SER A 88 -11.09 16.72 -5.44
CA SER A 88 -10.61 15.71 -6.37
C SER A 88 -11.62 15.58 -7.51
N PHE A 89 -11.36 16.28 -8.63
CA PHE A 89 -12.25 16.27 -9.78
C PHE A 89 -12.15 14.94 -10.52
N ASP A 90 -13.23 14.16 -10.56
CA ASP A 90 -13.28 12.89 -11.28
C ASP A 90 -13.66 13.13 -12.74
N TYR A 91 -12.68 13.00 -13.63
CA TYR A 91 -12.85 13.16 -15.09
C TYR A 91 -13.30 11.87 -15.78
N ALA A 92 -13.38 10.74 -15.06
CA ALA A 92 -13.83 9.45 -15.58
C ALA A 92 -15.27 9.10 -15.17
N GLY A 93 -15.76 9.64 -14.06
CA GLY A 93 -17.04 9.26 -13.45
C GLY A 93 -18.26 9.62 -14.29
N ASN A 94 -18.31 10.83 -14.86
CA ASN A 94 -19.41 11.28 -15.73
C ASN A 94 -18.91 12.17 -16.87
N GLY A 95 -17.77 11.78 -17.44
CA GLY A 95 -17.06 12.56 -18.45
C GLY A 95 -16.22 13.70 -17.86
N ASN A 96 -15.64 14.46 -18.77
CA ASN A 96 -14.69 15.52 -18.41
C ASN A 96 -15.39 16.71 -17.75
N TRP A 97 -14.78 17.22 -16.69
CA TRP A 97 -15.16 18.52 -16.14
C TRP A 97 -14.84 19.65 -17.13
N PRO A 98 -15.78 20.58 -17.37
CA PRO A 98 -15.47 21.83 -18.07
C PRO A 98 -14.47 22.66 -17.27
N LYS A 99 -13.46 23.21 -17.94
CA LYS A 99 -12.43 24.05 -17.33
C LYS A 99 -13.00 25.20 -16.48
N SER A 100 -14.02 25.89 -17.02
CA SER A 100 -14.69 27.01 -16.32
C SER A 100 -15.26 26.58 -14.98
N ASP A 101 -15.85 25.39 -14.92
CA ASP A 101 -16.55 24.90 -13.73
C ASP A 101 -15.55 24.53 -12.63
N VAL A 102 -14.40 23.96 -13.02
CA VAL A 102 -13.28 23.70 -12.11
C VAL A 102 -12.77 25.00 -11.49
N ILE A 103 -12.53 26.03 -12.31
CA ILE A 103 -12.04 27.35 -11.86
C ILE A 103 -13.05 27.99 -10.90
N ASN A 104 -14.33 27.98 -11.27
CA ASN A 104 -15.41 28.54 -10.47
C ASN A 104 -15.52 27.85 -9.10
N LEU A 105 -15.49 26.51 -9.07
CA LEU A 105 -15.56 25.77 -7.82
C LEU A 105 -14.35 26.03 -6.92
N ILE A 106 -13.13 26.03 -7.47
CA ILE A 106 -11.93 26.32 -6.68
C ILE A 106 -12.03 27.70 -6.06
N ASN A 107 -12.31 28.74 -6.86
CA ASN A 107 -12.40 30.12 -6.38
C ASN A 107 -13.52 30.31 -5.35
N GLN A 108 -14.63 29.61 -5.51
CA GLN A 108 -15.75 29.66 -4.58
C GLN A 108 -15.39 29.04 -3.22
N TYR A 109 -14.81 27.85 -3.21
CA TYR A 109 -14.65 27.07 -1.97
C TYR A 109 -13.28 27.24 -1.30
N SER A 110 -12.24 27.70 -2.02
CA SER A 110 -10.93 27.95 -1.41
C SER A 110 -10.95 29.07 -0.37
N ALA A 111 -12.02 29.87 -0.32
CA ALA A 111 -12.22 30.89 0.70
C ALA A 111 -12.60 30.31 2.08
N HIS A 112 -13.04 29.05 2.15
CA HIS A 112 -13.36 28.40 3.42
C HIS A 112 -12.10 28.12 4.25
N SER A 113 -12.21 28.31 5.56
CA SER A 113 -11.11 28.05 6.49
C SER A 113 -10.72 26.58 6.55
N SER A 114 -11.68 25.69 6.28
CA SER A 114 -11.53 24.25 6.15
C SER A 114 -10.91 23.80 4.82
N TYR A 115 -10.75 24.67 3.82
CA TYR A 115 -10.06 24.28 2.60
C TYR A 115 -8.58 24.01 2.88
N PHE A 116 -8.03 22.91 2.37
CA PHE A 116 -6.64 22.52 2.60
C PHE A 116 -5.70 23.33 1.70
N PHE A 117 -4.71 23.97 2.32
CA PHE A 117 -3.67 24.73 1.61
C PHE A 117 -2.32 24.03 1.76
N TYR A 118 -1.58 23.93 0.66
CA TYR A 118 -0.21 23.44 0.63
C TYR A 118 0.71 24.55 0.12
N LYS A 119 1.72 24.91 0.94
CA LYS A 119 2.66 26.01 0.63
C LYS A 119 1.94 27.32 0.28
N GLY A 120 0.86 27.62 1.01
CA GLY A 120 0.07 28.84 0.83
C GLY A 120 -0.88 28.83 -0.37
N LYS A 121 -1.01 27.70 -1.09
CA LYS A 121 -1.89 27.57 -2.26
C LYS A 121 -3.00 26.55 -2.02
N ALA A 122 -4.19 26.82 -2.53
CA ALA A 122 -5.31 25.89 -2.46
C ALA A 122 -4.91 24.57 -3.12
N PHE A 123 -5.00 23.46 -2.40
CA PHE A 123 -4.63 22.16 -2.94
C PHE A 123 -5.78 21.59 -3.77
N VAL A 124 -5.48 21.06 -4.94
CA VAL A 124 -6.48 20.50 -5.86
C VAL A 124 -5.93 19.23 -6.49
N SER A 125 -6.79 18.28 -6.77
CA SER A 125 -6.41 17.04 -7.46
C SER A 125 -7.45 16.60 -8.48
N SER A 126 -7.13 15.58 -9.26
CA SER A 126 -8.07 14.89 -10.13
C SER A 126 -7.99 13.38 -9.97
N PHE A 127 -9.08 12.70 -10.31
CA PHE A 127 -9.07 11.28 -10.69
C PHE A 127 -9.18 11.20 -12.21
N GLU A 128 -8.18 10.57 -12.84
CA GLU A 128 -7.99 10.59 -14.28
C GLU A 128 -7.97 12.03 -14.87
N GLY A 129 -8.32 12.15 -16.15
CA GLY A 129 -8.36 13.39 -16.91
C GLY A 129 -7.17 13.69 -17.85
N PRO A 130 -6.33 12.72 -18.29
CA PRO A 130 -5.19 13.06 -19.15
C PRO A 130 -5.62 13.66 -20.50
N GLY A 131 -6.83 13.36 -20.98
CA GLY A 131 -7.40 13.99 -22.18
C GLY A 131 -7.77 15.47 -22.01
N ARG A 132 -7.66 16.03 -20.80
CA ARG A 132 -7.89 17.44 -20.47
C ARG A 132 -6.68 18.10 -19.81
N ALA A 133 -5.51 17.50 -19.96
CA ALA A 133 -4.33 17.96 -19.26
C ALA A 133 -3.94 19.41 -19.66
N ASP A 134 -4.19 19.81 -20.91
CA ASP A 134 -3.97 21.17 -21.42
C ASP A 134 -4.74 22.24 -20.62
N ASP A 135 -5.92 21.89 -20.07
CA ASP A 135 -6.73 22.83 -19.28
C ASP A 135 -6.07 23.18 -17.94
N TRP A 136 -5.23 22.29 -17.38
CA TRP A 136 -4.65 22.45 -16.05
C TRP A 136 -3.66 23.61 -15.94
N HIS A 137 -3.03 24.01 -17.06
CA HIS A 137 -2.20 25.21 -17.09
C HIS A 137 -3.02 26.46 -16.82
N THR A 138 -4.13 26.61 -17.54
CA THR A 138 -5.05 27.74 -17.35
C THR A 138 -5.70 27.72 -15.97
N ILE A 139 -6.13 26.55 -15.49
CA ILE A 139 -6.69 26.41 -14.14
C ILE A 139 -5.69 26.90 -13.08
N LYS A 140 -4.43 26.44 -13.15
CA LYS A 140 -3.38 26.89 -12.22
C LYS A 140 -3.14 28.40 -12.30
N SER A 141 -3.12 28.98 -13.50
CA SER A 141 -2.87 30.42 -13.65
C SER A 141 -4.04 31.28 -13.15
N GLU A 142 -5.28 30.82 -13.32
CA GLU A 142 -6.48 31.61 -12.95
C GLU A 142 -6.85 31.48 -11.46
N THR A 143 -6.51 30.36 -10.81
CA THR A 143 -6.87 30.13 -9.40
C THR A 143 -5.67 30.17 -8.44
N ASP A 144 -4.45 30.28 -8.95
CA ASP A 144 -3.18 30.13 -8.21
C ASP A 144 -3.10 28.84 -7.36
N CYS A 145 -3.79 27.77 -7.78
CA CYS A 145 -3.85 26.54 -6.99
C CYS A 145 -2.57 25.68 -7.10
N PHE A 146 -2.35 24.82 -6.10
CA PHE A 146 -1.43 23.71 -6.19
C PHE A 146 -2.16 22.46 -6.69
N PHE A 147 -2.15 22.25 -8.00
CA PHE A 147 -2.88 21.14 -8.64
C PHE A 147 -2.00 19.89 -8.82
N ILE A 148 -2.41 18.76 -8.24
CA ILE A 148 -1.84 17.42 -8.45
C ILE A 148 -2.80 16.55 -9.29
N PRO A 149 -2.62 16.51 -10.61
CA PRO A 149 -3.45 15.66 -11.46
C PRO A 149 -3.16 14.17 -11.27
N SER A 150 -4.15 13.33 -11.55
CA SER A 150 -3.93 11.89 -11.72
C SER A 150 -3.69 11.53 -13.19
N TRP A 151 -2.73 10.64 -13.42
CA TRP A 151 -2.34 10.13 -14.73
C TRP A 151 -2.49 8.60 -14.84
N SER A 152 -3.27 8.01 -13.93
CA SER A 152 -3.35 6.55 -13.73
C SER A 152 -3.68 5.77 -15.01
N SER A 153 -4.52 6.32 -15.90
CA SER A 153 -4.84 5.69 -17.20
C SER A 153 -3.81 5.89 -18.32
N LEU A 154 -2.97 6.93 -18.26
CA LEU A 154 -2.04 7.28 -19.35
C LEU A 154 -0.66 6.60 -19.21
N GLY A 155 -0.30 6.23 -17.98
CA GLY A 155 1.04 5.74 -17.65
C GLY A 155 2.11 6.84 -17.63
N ALA A 156 3.25 6.57 -16.99
CA ALA A 156 4.27 7.56 -16.69
C ALA A 156 4.92 8.22 -17.93
N LYS A 157 5.18 7.46 -19.00
CA LYS A 157 5.89 7.95 -20.20
C LYS A 157 5.05 8.98 -21.00
N PRO A 158 3.79 8.70 -21.38
CA PRO A 158 2.95 9.71 -22.04
C PRO A 158 2.65 10.93 -21.15
N ALA A 159 2.55 10.74 -19.83
CA ALA A 159 2.29 11.82 -18.89
C ALA A 159 3.42 12.87 -18.85
N VAL A 160 4.69 12.45 -18.96
CA VAL A 160 5.85 13.38 -19.08
C VAL A 160 5.85 14.09 -20.42
N ALA A 161 5.50 13.37 -21.49
CA ALA A 161 5.50 13.91 -22.84
C ALA A 161 4.50 15.06 -23.04
N THR A 162 3.51 15.20 -22.14
CA THR A 162 2.58 16.34 -22.13
C THR A 162 3.23 17.68 -21.76
N GLY A 163 4.44 17.68 -21.17
CA GLY A 163 5.11 18.91 -20.72
C GLY A 163 4.51 19.55 -19.45
N ILE A 164 3.40 19.00 -18.95
CA ILE A 164 2.69 19.49 -17.75
C ILE A 164 3.36 19.04 -16.45
N LEU A 165 4.15 17.95 -16.51
CA LEU A 165 4.85 17.35 -15.39
C LEU A 165 6.37 17.46 -15.54
N HIS A 166 7.05 17.84 -14.44
CA HIS A 166 8.49 17.61 -14.32
C HIS A 166 8.76 16.10 -14.10
N PRO A 167 9.84 15.52 -14.67
CA PRO A 167 10.15 14.09 -14.57
C PRO A 167 10.23 13.54 -13.14
N VAL A 168 10.61 14.39 -12.18
CA VAL A 168 10.73 14.05 -10.75
C VAL A 168 9.36 14.03 -10.03
N ARG A 169 8.28 14.49 -10.67
CA ARG A 169 6.94 14.66 -10.05
C ARG A 169 5.86 13.70 -10.58
N ILE A 170 6.16 12.86 -11.56
CA ILE A 170 5.25 11.79 -12.03
C ILE A 170 4.91 10.81 -10.90
N TRP A 171 5.86 10.61 -9.99
CA TRP A 171 5.75 9.72 -8.83
C TRP A 171 5.02 10.36 -7.64
N GLY A 172 4.81 11.68 -7.69
CA GLY A 172 3.95 12.42 -6.76
C GLY A 172 2.52 12.61 -7.27
N THR A 173 2.23 12.21 -8.51
CA THR A 173 0.87 12.14 -9.04
C THR A 173 0.32 10.73 -8.84
N TRP A 174 -0.19 10.50 -7.62
CA TRP A 174 -1.06 9.38 -7.28
C TRP A 174 -0.53 7.97 -7.59
N CYS A 175 0.68 7.68 -7.09
CA CYS A 175 1.05 6.33 -6.67
C CYS A 175 1.00 6.28 -5.14
N TRP A 176 0.53 5.16 -4.59
CA TRP A 176 0.49 4.93 -3.15
C TRP A 176 1.88 5.17 -2.52
N ALA A 177 1.90 5.98 -1.46
CA ALA A 177 2.99 6.22 -0.51
C ALA A 177 4.45 6.09 -1.03
N LEU A 178 5.13 7.24 -1.19
CA LEU A 178 6.53 7.37 -0.79
C LEU A 178 6.80 8.73 -0.16
N GLY A 179 7.45 8.70 0.99
CA GLY A 179 8.07 9.84 1.61
C GLY A 179 9.12 10.46 0.68
N THR A 180 8.74 11.54 0.01
CA THR A 180 9.59 12.73 0.08
C THR A 180 9.13 13.48 1.31
N ALA A 181 10.06 13.98 2.13
CA ALA A 181 9.79 14.59 3.46
C ALA A 181 8.92 15.87 3.44
N SER A 182 8.14 16.09 2.38
CA SER A 182 7.28 17.26 2.22
C SER A 182 6.04 17.04 1.34
N SER A 183 5.69 15.80 0.93
CA SER A 183 4.50 15.55 0.08
C SER A 183 3.37 14.85 0.84
N PRO A 184 2.09 15.23 0.64
CA PRO A 184 0.97 14.53 1.26
C PRO A 184 0.78 13.09 0.75
N ILE A 185 0.40 12.18 1.64
CA ILE A 185 0.10 10.75 1.44
C ILE A 185 -1.42 10.59 1.38
N LEU A 186 -1.95 9.74 0.51
CA LEU A 186 -3.38 9.44 0.49
C LEU A 186 -3.67 7.93 0.58
N ILE A 187 -4.70 7.59 1.35
CA ILE A 187 -5.26 6.25 1.49
C ILE A 187 -6.67 6.22 0.88
N GLN A 188 -6.96 5.28 -0.03
CA GLN A 188 -8.34 4.91 -0.36
C GLN A 188 -8.85 3.88 0.67
N LYS A 189 -9.90 4.20 1.44
CA LYS A 189 -10.62 3.22 2.27
C LYS A 189 -12.08 3.08 1.81
N PRO A 190 -12.59 1.84 1.63
CA PRO A 190 -14.03 1.60 1.60
C PRO A 190 -14.59 1.62 3.03
N HIS A 191 -15.69 2.37 3.20
CA HIS A 191 -16.60 2.38 4.34
C HIS A 191 -16.11 3.01 5.67
N ILE A 192 -16.29 4.32 5.73
CA ILE A 192 -16.49 5.11 6.96
C ILE A 192 -17.50 4.47 7.95
N ASN A 193 -18.47 3.70 7.46
CA ASN A 193 -19.39 2.90 8.29
C ASN A 193 -18.68 1.96 9.29
N ARG A 194 -17.42 1.58 9.03
CA ARG A 194 -16.62 0.72 9.92
C ARG A 194 -16.10 1.47 11.16
N LEU A 195 -15.92 2.78 11.08
CA LEU A 195 -15.46 3.59 12.21
C LEU A 195 -16.57 3.79 13.26
N ARG A 196 -17.85 3.79 12.85
CA ARG A 196 -19.00 3.76 13.78
C ARG A 196 -19.05 2.46 14.61
N GLN A 197 -18.57 1.34 14.05
CA GLN A 197 -18.65 0.02 14.68
C GLN A 197 -17.54 -0.23 15.72
N LEU A 198 -16.37 0.43 15.57
CA LEU A 198 -15.20 0.26 16.45
C LEU A 198 -15.30 1.02 17.78
N LYS A 199 -16.23 1.97 17.93
CA LYS A 199 -16.42 2.73 19.19
C LYS A 199 -17.03 1.94 20.35
N HIS A 200 -17.49 0.70 20.13
CA HIS A 200 -18.07 -0.14 21.18
C HIS A 200 -17.06 -0.99 21.97
N GLU A 201 -15.79 -1.07 21.58
CA GLU A 201 -14.77 -1.84 22.32
C GLU A 201 -13.69 -0.91 22.88
N GLN A 202 -13.57 -0.90 24.21
CA GLN A 202 -12.73 0.02 24.97
C GLN A 202 -11.22 -0.18 24.76
N VAL A 203 -10.55 0.97 24.76
CA VAL A 203 -9.12 1.25 24.73
C VAL A 203 -8.31 0.52 25.82
N GLN A 204 -7.17 -0.05 25.46
CA GLN A 204 -6.00 -0.14 26.35
C GLN A 204 -4.75 0.44 25.66
N LEU A 205 -4.25 1.53 26.24
CA LEU A 205 -2.97 2.18 25.92
C LEU A 205 -1.88 1.60 26.84
N ILE A 206 -0.70 1.31 26.29
CA ILE A 206 0.53 1.03 27.08
C ILE A 206 1.65 1.96 26.55
N PRO A 207 2.44 2.64 27.43
CA PRO A 207 3.33 3.72 27.04
C PRO A 207 4.76 3.27 26.66
N SER A 208 5.45 4.16 25.94
CA SER A 208 6.84 4.08 25.48
C SER A 208 7.88 4.09 26.62
N PRO A 209 8.98 3.31 26.54
CA PRO A 209 10.19 3.57 27.30
C PRO A 209 11.21 4.38 26.51
N ASN A 210 11.42 5.62 26.94
CA ASN A 210 12.64 6.39 26.67
C ASN A 210 13.83 5.79 27.43
N SER A 211 14.92 5.45 26.72
CA SER A 211 16.26 5.63 27.30
C SER A 211 17.32 5.78 26.20
N CYS A 212 17.67 7.03 25.92
CA CYS A 212 18.83 7.44 25.15
C CYS A 212 20.07 7.35 26.07
N ARG A 213 21.06 6.49 25.76
CA ARG A 213 22.40 6.54 26.38
C ARG A 213 23.41 7.15 25.41
N ARG A 214 24.02 8.22 25.91
CA ARG A 214 25.04 9.08 25.32
C ARG A 214 26.38 8.33 25.28
N ILE A 215 27.01 8.22 24.12
CA ILE A 215 28.42 7.77 23.99
C ILE A 215 29.26 9.01 23.65
N THR A 216 30.22 9.33 24.51
CA THR A 216 31.24 10.37 24.36
C THR A 216 32.39 9.89 23.45
N PRO A 217 33.12 10.79 22.76
CA PRO A 217 34.21 10.43 21.87
C PRO A 217 35.51 10.22 22.65
N LEU A 218 36.27 9.18 22.28
CA LEU A 218 37.65 8.97 22.71
C LEU A 218 38.56 9.00 21.48
N ASN A 219 39.62 9.78 21.60
CA ASN A 219 40.61 10.07 20.58
C ASN A 219 41.64 8.92 20.44
N ASP A 220 42.06 8.71 19.20
CA ASP A 220 43.42 8.38 18.74
C ASP A 220 44.05 7.01 19.08
N LYS A 221 44.29 6.21 18.02
CA LYS A 221 45.50 5.41 17.73
C LYS A 221 45.29 4.56 16.45
N SER A 222 46.01 4.88 15.39
CA SER A 222 46.28 4.01 14.22
C SER A 222 47.25 2.86 14.57
N PRO A 223 47.57 1.86 13.70
CA PRO A 223 47.08 1.52 12.36
C PRO A 223 46.73 0.02 12.19
N THR A 224 46.02 -0.37 11.14
CA THR A 224 46.33 -1.58 10.33
C THR A 224 45.48 -1.63 9.07
N SER A 225 46.13 -2.00 7.98
CA SER A 225 45.62 -2.09 6.62
C SER A 225 44.46 -3.07 6.48
N VAL A 226 43.28 -2.59 6.08
CA VAL A 226 42.29 -3.41 5.39
C VAL A 226 41.96 -2.72 4.08
N THR A 227 42.17 -3.48 3.02
CA THR A 227 41.99 -3.12 1.61
C THR A 227 40.66 -2.43 1.36
N SER A 228 40.74 -1.25 0.74
CA SER A 228 39.62 -0.53 0.13
C SER A 228 38.93 -1.45 -0.88
N ARG A 229 37.77 -2.00 -0.51
CA ARG A 229 36.80 -2.50 -1.48
C ARG A 229 36.00 -1.29 -1.96
N ASN A 230 36.13 -0.98 -3.25
CA ASN A 230 35.21 -0.08 -3.95
C ASN A 230 33.76 -0.51 -3.64
N PRO A 231 32.86 0.41 -3.26
CA PRO A 231 31.45 0.06 -3.09
C PRO A 231 30.87 -0.28 -4.48
N THR A 232 30.74 -1.58 -4.76
CA THR A 232 30.01 -2.08 -5.92
C THR A 232 28.57 -1.59 -5.82
N LYS A 233 28.16 -0.77 -6.79
CA LYS A 233 26.78 -0.28 -6.91
C LYS A 233 25.85 -1.49 -7.03
N MET A 234 24.89 -1.62 -6.11
CA MET A 234 23.91 -2.71 -6.15
C MET A 234 23.15 -2.72 -7.47
N THR A 235 22.87 -3.91 -7.97
CA THR A 235 22.02 -4.12 -9.15
C THR A 235 20.56 -3.76 -8.85
N LYS A 236 19.76 -3.56 -9.92
CA LYS A 236 18.32 -3.36 -9.79
C LYS A 236 17.63 -4.53 -9.08
N TYR A 237 18.09 -5.75 -9.33
CA TYR A 237 17.58 -6.96 -8.71
C TYR A 237 17.86 -7.03 -7.21
N GLU A 238 19.11 -6.83 -6.80
CA GLU A 238 19.51 -6.82 -5.38
C GLU A 238 18.72 -5.75 -4.62
N THR A 239 18.60 -4.55 -5.20
CA THR A 239 17.84 -3.45 -4.60
C THR A 239 16.35 -3.81 -4.43
N ALA A 240 15.73 -4.46 -5.42
CA ALA A 240 14.34 -4.86 -5.35
C ALA A 240 14.09 -5.95 -4.31
N ILE A 241 14.97 -6.97 -4.24
CA ILE A 241 14.89 -8.04 -3.24
C ILE A 241 15.03 -7.49 -1.83
N GLU A 242 16.01 -6.62 -1.57
CA GLU A 242 16.20 -6.01 -0.25
C GLU A 242 14.96 -5.21 0.20
N ARG A 243 14.32 -4.50 -0.72
CA ARG A 243 13.10 -3.74 -0.43
C ARG A 243 11.88 -4.63 -0.18
N ILE A 244 11.74 -5.72 -0.94
CA ILE A 244 10.70 -6.72 -0.72
C ILE A 244 10.90 -7.38 0.66
N ASP A 245 12.13 -7.73 1.01
CA ASP A 245 12.46 -8.33 2.30
C ASP A 245 12.25 -7.37 3.46
N ALA A 246 12.67 -6.12 3.33
CA ALA A 246 12.39 -5.09 4.32
C ALA A 246 10.89 -4.90 4.53
N ALA A 247 10.11 -4.88 3.45
CA ALA A 247 8.67 -4.77 3.55
C ALA A 247 8.05 -5.97 4.27
N HIS A 248 8.53 -7.21 4.04
CA HIS A 248 8.09 -8.41 4.76
C HIS A 248 8.55 -8.45 6.22
N ALA A 249 9.70 -7.87 6.53
CA ALA A 249 10.25 -7.80 7.88
C ALA A 249 9.43 -6.91 8.82
N ASP A 250 8.57 -6.05 8.29
CA ASP A 250 7.63 -5.23 9.05
C ASP A 250 6.42 -6.04 9.60
N ASP A 251 6.32 -7.35 9.33
CA ASP A 251 5.30 -8.21 9.94
C ASP A 251 5.59 -8.39 11.43
N PRO A 252 4.68 -7.94 12.34
CA PRO A 252 4.90 -8.08 13.78
C PRO A 252 4.71 -9.52 14.27
N ARG A 253 4.18 -10.43 13.43
CA ARG A 253 4.02 -11.84 13.76
C ARG A 253 5.33 -12.57 13.48
N GLU A 254 5.65 -13.55 14.30
CA GLU A 254 6.88 -14.32 14.17
C GLU A 254 6.61 -15.76 13.73
N ALA A 255 7.53 -16.30 12.93
CA ALA A 255 7.66 -17.72 12.65
C ALA A 255 8.85 -18.28 13.43
N GLN A 256 8.70 -19.51 13.94
CA GLN A 256 9.79 -20.24 14.58
C GLN A 256 10.61 -20.96 13.51
N THR A 257 11.92 -20.75 13.52
CA THR A 257 12.86 -21.48 12.66
C THR A 257 13.93 -22.18 13.51
N PRO A 258 14.66 -23.17 12.95
CA PRO A 258 15.77 -23.80 13.68
C PRO A 258 16.84 -22.82 14.17
N THR A 259 16.96 -21.65 13.54
CA THR A 259 17.95 -20.61 13.83
C THR A 259 17.40 -19.46 14.69
N GLY A 260 16.13 -19.50 15.08
CA GLY A 260 15.48 -18.47 15.92
C GLY A 260 14.15 -17.95 15.34
N GLN A 261 13.67 -16.85 15.91
CA GLN A 261 12.46 -16.17 15.46
C GLN A 261 12.75 -15.21 14.32
N VAL A 262 11.88 -15.22 13.31
CA VAL A 262 11.92 -14.30 12.17
C VAL A 262 10.50 -13.80 11.86
N PRO A 263 10.33 -12.61 11.26
CA PRO A 263 9.02 -12.14 10.81
C PRO A 263 8.32 -13.16 9.90
N TYR A 264 7.02 -13.39 10.12
CA TYR A 264 6.29 -14.52 9.54
C TYR A 264 6.23 -14.46 8.01
N GLU A 265 5.85 -13.33 7.41
CA GLU A 265 5.86 -13.25 5.94
C GLU A 265 7.28 -13.24 5.33
N LEU A 266 8.31 -12.80 6.06
CA LEU A 266 9.69 -12.90 5.60
C LEU A 266 10.13 -14.37 5.52
N HIS A 267 9.79 -15.16 6.54
CA HIS A 267 9.99 -16.61 6.52
C HIS A 267 9.28 -17.26 5.34
N TYR A 268 8.00 -16.93 5.14
CA TYR A 268 7.21 -17.42 4.03
C TYR A 268 7.86 -17.08 2.67
N ALA A 269 8.28 -15.84 2.45
CA ALA A 269 8.95 -15.40 1.22
C ALA A 269 10.29 -16.11 0.97
N GLN A 270 11.02 -16.44 2.03
CA GLN A 270 12.24 -17.24 1.96
C GLN A 270 11.97 -18.70 1.57
N LYS A 271 10.95 -19.34 2.14
CA LYS A 271 10.52 -20.68 1.71
C LYS A 271 10.06 -20.70 0.26
N MET A 272 9.29 -19.70 -0.17
CA MET A 272 8.89 -19.52 -1.58
C MET A 272 10.13 -19.50 -2.50
N THR A 273 11.19 -18.78 -2.12
CA THR A 273 12.45 -18.73 -2.89
C THR A 273 13.18 -20.08 -2.91
N SER A 274 13.18 -20.80 -1.80
CA SER A 274 13.79 -22.14 -1.70
C SER A 274 13.11 -23.14 -2.65
N TYR A 275 11.79 -23.21 -2.63
CA TYR A 275 11.03 -24.10 -3.53
C TYR A 275 11.15 -23.69 -5.00
N LEU A 276 11.21 -22.38 -5.31
CA LEU A 276 11.52 -21.94 -6.67
C LEU A 276 12.90 -22.44 -7.11
N SER A 277 13.89 -22.42 -6.24
CA SER A 277 15.24 -22.88 -6.58
C SER A 277 15.26 -24.38 -6.88
N THR A 278 14.42 -25.18 -6.24
CA THR A 278 14.24 -26.61 -6.54
C THR A 278 13.47 -26.84 -7.86
N LEU A 279 12.38 -26.10 -8.08
CA LEU A 279 11.53 -26.26 -9.26
C LEU A 279 12.08 -25.56 -10.51
N ASN A 280 12.91 -24.54 -10.40
CA ASN A 280 13.48 -23.83 -11.53
C ASN A 280 14.72 -23.02 -11.09
N PRO A 281 15.90 -23.65 -10.95
CA PRO A 281 17.14 -22.95 -10.56
C PRO A 281 17.50 -21.78 -11.49
N SER A 282 17.14 -21.90 -12.77
CA SER A 282 17.39 -20.89 -13.81
C SER A 282 16.19 -19.96 -14.04
N ALA A 283 15.27 -19.86 -13.06
CA ALA A 283 14.08 -19.02 -13.16
C ALA A 283 14.44 -17.57 -13.57
N PRO A 284 13.68 -16.96 -14.50
CA PRO A 284 13.87 -15.57 -14.89
C PRO A 284 13.77 -14.63 -13.69
N GLU A 285 14.51 -13.52 -13.77
CA GLU A 285 14.60 -12.53 -12.70
C GLU A 285 13.24 -12.01 -12.23
N LEU A 286 12.32 -11.72 -13.17
CA LEU A 286 10.98 -11.22 -12.85
C LEU A 286 10.13 -12.25 -12.09
N LEU A 287 10.28 -13.54 -12.39
CA LEU A 287 9.63 -14.61 -11.64
C LEU A 287 10.20 -14.71 -10.22
N ARG A 288 11.51 -14.58 -10.06
CA ARG A 288 12.15 -14.56 -8.72
C ARG A 288 11.62 -13.42 -7.86
N LEU A 289 11.46 -12.22 -8.43
CA LEU A 289 10.84 -11.08 -7.72
C LEU A 289 9.38 -11.36 -7.35
N ALA A 290 8.58 -11.89 -8.28
CA ALA A 290 7.16 -12.21 -8.01
C ALA A 290 7.00 -13.28 -6.92
N ILE A 291 7.87 -14.29 -6.92
CA ILE A 291 7.92 -15.35 -5.90
C ILE A 291 8.27 -14.75 -4.54
N ARG A 292 9.30 -13.89 -4.49
CA ARG A 292 9.71 -13.22 -3.25
C ARG A 292 8.62 -12.30 -2.71
N ALA A 293 7.85 -11.66 -3.59
CA ALA A 293 6.77 -10.75 -3.23
C ALA A 293 5.42 -11.44 -2.96
N GLN A 294 5.32 -12.77 -2.98
CA GLN A 294 4.09 -13.43 -2.58
C GLN A 294 3.75 -13.10 -1.12
N HIS A 295 2.47 -12.83 -0.88
CA HIS A 295 1.95 -12.34 0.40
C HIS A 295 2.54 -11.00 0.91
N LEU A 296 3.14 -10.17 0.05
CA LEU A 296 3.71 -8.87 0.44
C LEU A 296 2.74 -8.03 1.28
N ARG A 297 3.12 -7.71 2.52
CA ARG A 297 2.29 -6.91 3.45
C ARG A 297 0.87 -7.45 3.64
N ARG A 298 0.69 -8.77 3.66
CA ARG A 298 -0.62 -9.43 3.81
C ARG A 298 -1.23 -9.23 5.20
N TRP A 299 -0.43 -9.18 6.26
CA TRP A 299 -0.90 -9.01 7.65
C TRP A 299 -1.67 -7.71 7.88
N GLU A 300 -1.41 -6.67 7.09
CA GLU A 300 -2.12 -5.39 7.18
C GLU A 300 -3.61 -5.48 6.80
N VAL A 301 -4.01 -6.55 6.11
CA VAL A 301 -5.42 -6.80 5.74
C VAL A 301 -5.84 -8.17 6.26
N PRO A 302 -6.12 -8.31 7.56
CA PRO A 302 -6.54 -9.59 8.16
C PRO A 302 -7.81 -10.17 7.54
N ARG A 303 -7.99 -11.50 7.59
CA ARG A 303 -9.17 -12.16 7.00
C ARG A 303 -10.48 -11.73 7.66
N ASP A 304 -10.49 -11.52 8.96
CA ASP A 304 -11.66 -11.06 9.72
C ASP A 304 -12.11 -9.64 9.34
N SER A 305 -11.31 -8.91 8.54
CA SER A 305 -11.68 -7.59 8.05
C SER A 305 -12.79 -7.61 6.99
N TYR A 306 -13.17 -8.80 6.51
CA TYR A 306 -14.23 -9.04 5.54
C TYR A 306 -15.28 -10.01 6.10
N PRO A 307 -16.55 -9.94 5.67
CA PRO A 307 -17.59 -10.86 6.11
C PRO A 307 -17.18 -12.34 6.01
N ALA A 308 -17.60 -13.16 6.97
CA ALA A 308 -17.37 -14.61 7.01
C ALA A 308 -18.21 -15.39 5.97
N THR A 309 -18.39 -14.82 4.78
CA THR A 309 -19.13 -15.42 3.67
C THR A 309 -18.17 -15.80 2.55
N LYS A 310 -18.63 -16.68 1.65
CA LYS A 310 -17.89 -17.04 0.43
C LYS A 310 -17.52 -15.80 -0.40
N ILE A 311 -18.48 -14.87 -0.55
CA ILE A 311 -18.27 -13.60 -1.26
C ILE A 311 -17.21 -12.75 -0.54
N GLY A 312 -17.33 -12.59 0.79
CA GLY A 312 -16.35 -11.85 1.58
C GLY A 312 -14.93 -12.39 1.44
N TYR A 313 -14.76 -13.71 1.43
CA TYR A 313 -13.48 -14.36 1.19
C TYR A 313 -12.91 -14.09 -0.21
N HIS A 314 -13.73 -14.21 -1.25
CA HIS A 314 -13.28 -13.93 -2.63
C HIS A 314 -12.90 -12.45 -2.80
N SER A 315 -13.68 -11.52 -2.24
CA SER A 315 -13.39 -10.09 -2.25
C SER A 315 -12.08 -9.77 -1.51
N TRP A 316 -11.88 -10.35 -0.32
CA TRP A 316 -10.64 -10.21 0.43
C TRP A 316 -9.42 -10.68 -0.37
N ARG A 317 -9.49 -11.89 -0.93
CA ARG A 317 -8.40 -12.46 -1.74
C ARG A 317 -8.09 -11.58 -2.96
N ALA A 318 -9.12 -11.15 -3.71
CA ALA A 318 -8.93 -10.29 -4.88
C ALA A 318 -8.38 -8.90 -4.50
N GLY A 319 -8.79 -8.36 -3.36
CA GLY A 319 -8.23 -7.12 -2.80
C GLY A 319 -6.75 -7.26 -2.46
N LEU A 320 -6.37 -8.33 -1.76
CA LEU A 320 -4.98 -8.64 -1.42
C LEU A 320 -4.09 -8.75 -2.65
N GLN A 321 -4.52 -9.52 -3.66
CA GLN A 321 -3.76 -9.71 -4.90
C GLN A 321 -3.51 -8.38 -5.62
N ARG A 322 -4.53 -7.52 -5.73
CA ARG A 322 -4.38 -6.19 -6.34
C ARG A 322 -3.41 -5.31 -5.55
N ARG A 323 -3.55 -5.26 -4.22
CA ARG A 323 -2.66 -4.46 -3.36
C ARG A 323 -1.22 -4.94 -3.43
N GLN A 324 -0.98 -6.25 -3.31
CA GLN A 324 0.35 -6.85 -3.38
C GLN A 324 1.05 -6.57 -4.70
N ALA A 325 0.30 -6.69 -5.80
CA ALA A 325 0.83 -6.41 -7.12
C ALA A 325 1.20 -4.94 -7.32
N ALA A 326 0.36 -4.02 -6.84
CA ALA A 326 0.68 -2.59 -6.88
C ALA A 326 1.95 -2.25 -6.07
N LEU A 327 2.09 -2.84 -4.87
CA LEU A 327 3.28 -2.64 -4.03
C LEU A 327 4.57 -3.17 -4.69
N VAL A 328 4.53 -4.37 -5.27
CA VAL A 328 5.74 -4.93 -5.91
C VAL A 328 6.05 -4.21 -7.23
N GLU A 329 5.05 -3.79 -8.00
CA GLU A 329 5.23 -2.97 -9.21
C GLU A 329 5.99 -1.68 -8.87
N GLN A 330 5.58 -1.03 -7.78
CA GLN A 330 6.24 0.16 -7.24
C GLN A 330 7.69 -0.14 -6.81
N ILE A 331 7.93 -1.17 -6.00
CA ILE A 331 9.29 -1.55 -5.57
C ILE A 331 10.19 -1.83 -6.78
N CYS A 332 9.69 -2.52 -7.80
CA CYS A 332 10.43 -2.80 -9.03
C CYS A 332 10.80 -1.51 -9.77
N ALA A 333 9.83 -0.62 -9.98
CA ALA A 333 10.06 0.63 -10.69
C ALA A 333 11.07 1.54 -9.95
N GLU A 334 11.02 1.61 -8.62
CA GLU A 334 11.98 2.38 -7.80
C GLU A 334 13.38 1.76 -7.76
N SER A 335 13.46 0.46 -8.03
CA SER A 335 14.72 -0.28 -8.12
C SER A 335 15.35 -0.20 -9.52
N GLY A 336 14.66 0.42 -10.48
CA GLY A 336 15.16 0.66 -11.84
C GLY A 336 14.68 -0.34 -12.90
N TYR A 337 13.62 -1.11 -12.63
CA TYR A 337 12.92 -1.88 -13.67
C TYR A 337 12.06 -0.97 -14.54
N SER A 338 11.90 -1.34 -15.80
CA SER A 338 10.95 -0.71 -16.71
C SER A 338 9.51 -0.93 -16.25
N VAL A 339 8.59 -0.10 -16.76
CA VAL A 339 7.15 -0.20 -16.46
C VAL A 339 6.60 -1.56 -16.89
N GLU A 340 7.07 -2.04 -18.04
CA GLU A 340 6.66 -3.30 -18.64
C GLU A 340 7.16 -4.49 -17.80
N GLU A 341 8.40 -4.45 -17.31
CA GLU A 341 8.95 -5.46 -16.38
C GLU A 341 8.19 -5.46 -15.04
N ALA A 342 7.95 -4.27 -14.45
CA ALA A 342 7.22 -4.15 -13.20
C ALA A 342 5.79 -4.69 -13.32
N ALA A 343 5.06 -4.32 -14.39
CA ALA A 343 3.71 -4.80 -14.66
C ALA A 343 3.67 -6.33 -14.83
N ARG A 344 4.70 -6.93 -15.43
CA ARG A 344 4.84 -8.40 -15.51
C ARG A 344 4.97 -9.02 -14.12
N VAL A 345 5.81 -8.47 -13.23
CA VAL A 345 5.93 -8.95 -11.85
C VAL A 345 4.59 -8.87 -11.12
N GLY A 346 3.87 -7.74 -11.24
CA GLY A 346 2.54 -7.59 -10.64
C GLY A 346 1.50 -8.57 -11.21
N ALA A 347 1.52 -8.83 -12.52
CA ALA A 347 0.64 -9.82 -13.15
C ALA A 347 0.88 -11.24 -12.61
N LEU A 348 2.14 -11.63 -12.41
CA LEU A 348 2.53 -12.90 -11.78
C LEU A 348 2.01 -12.99 -10.34
N VAL A 349 2.16 -11.93 -9.54
CA VAL A 349 1.66 -11.90 -8.15
C VAL A 349 0.12 -12.05 -8.09
N ARG A 350 -0.61 -11.43 -9.03
CA ARG A 350 -2.07 -11.60 -9.16
C ARG A 350 -2.47 -12.97 -9.72
N LYS A 351 -1.54 -13.71 -10.31
CA LYS A 351 -1.79 -14.95 -11.05
C LYS A 351 -2.78 -14.73 -12.21
N ALA A 352 -2.65 -13.60 -12.88
CA ALA A 352 -3.62 -13.13 -13.87
C ALA A 352 -3.79 -14.10 -15.05
N ASP A 353 -2.70 -14.77 -15.43
CA ASP A 353 -2.62 -15.57 -16.65
C ASP A 353 -2.56 -17.09 -16.40
N LEU A 354 -2.94 -17.56 -15.20
CA LEU A 354 -2.90 -18.98 -14.84
C LEU A 354 -3.79 -19.83 -15.77
N LYS A 355 -4.94 -19.30 -16.20
CA LYS A 355 -5.86 -20.02 -17.11
C LYS A 355 -5.38 -20.01 -18.55
N GLN A 356 -4.45 -19.13 -18.89
CA GLN A 356 -3.91 -18.91 -20.22
C GLN A 356 -2.65 -19.76 -20.47
N GLY A 357 -2.19 -20.52 -19.46
CA GLY A 357 -1.07 -21.44 -19.59
C GLY A 357 0.30 -20.78 -19.52
N ASP A 358 0.40 -19.60 -18.89
CA ASP A 358 1.68 -18.93 -18.70
C ASP A 358 2.63 -19.76 -17.80
N PRO A 359 3.82 -20.15 -18.27
CA PRO A 359 4.69 -21.09 -17.57
C PRO A 359 5.27 -20.53 -16.26
N ASP A 360 5.52 -19.23 -16.20
CA ASP A 360 5.99 -18.57 -14.97
C ASP A 360 4.89 -18.53 -13.91
N THR A 361 3.65 -18.23 -14.32
CA THR A 361 2.48 -18.23 -13.44
C THR A 361 2.18 -19.64 -12.92
N GLN A 362 2.31 -20.66 -13.76
CA GLN A 362 2.21 -22.06 -13.35
C GLN A 362 3.30 -22.44 -12.33
N THR A 363 4.55 -22.06 -12.59
CA THR A 363 5.67 -22.29 -11.65
C THR A 363 5.38 -21.60 -10.31
N LEU A 364 4.85 -20.38 -10.33
CA LEU A 364 4.47 -19.66 -9.12
C LEU A 364 3.33 -20.35 -8.35
N GLU A 365 2.32 -20.89 -9.05
CA GLU A 365 1.25 -21.67 -8.41
C GLU A 365 1.80 -22.96 -7.78
N ASP A 366 2.71 -23.66 -8.46
CA ASP A 366 3.35 -24.86 -7.94
C ASP A 366 4.13 -24.56 -6.65
N VAL A 367 4.97 -23.52 -6.66
CA VAL A 367 5.73 -23.08 -5.47
C VAL A 367 4.78 -22.73 -4.32
N ALA A 368 3.70 -21.98 -4.59
CA ALA A 368 2.73 -21.60 -3.56
C ALA A 368 2.02 -22.83 -2.97
N CYS A 369 1.72 -23.84 -3.78
CA CYS A 369 1.11 -25.09 -3.29
C CYS A 369 2.09 -25.90 -2.44
N LEU A 370 3.37 -25.97 -2.84
CA LEU A 370 4.41 -26.65 -2.06
C LEU A 370 4.62 -25.99 -0.69
N VAL A 371 4.74 -24.66 -0.63
CA VAL A 371 4.87 -23.94 0.64
C VAL A 371 3.63 -24.13 1.52
N PHE A 372 2.43 -24.14 0.94
CA PHE A 372 1.21 -24.45 1.71
C PHE A 372 1.27 -25.84 2.34
N LEU A 373 1.66 -26.87 1.58
CA LEU A 373 1.75 -28.26 2.06
C LEU A 373 2.82 -28.42 3.15
N ASP A 374 3.96 -27.76 3.00
CA ASP A 374 5.10 -27.91 3.90
C ASP A 374 5.02 -27.03 5.16
N ASP A 375 4.45 -25.83 5.08
CA ASP A 375 4.53 -24.84 6.16
C ASP A 375 3.20 -24.53 6.84
N GLN A 376 2.10 -24.65 6.11
CA GLN A 376 0.79 -24.14 6.56
C GLN A 376 -0.24 -25.24 6.77
N PHE A 377 -0.02 -26.42 6.18
CA PHE A 377 -1.01 -27.49 6.14
C PHE A 377 -1.49 -27.91 7.53
N ASP A 378 -0.60 -28.32 8.42
CA ASP A 378 -0.99 -28.89 9.72
C ASP A 378 -1.78 -27.87 10.57
N LYS A 379 -1.34 -26.60 10.56
CA LYS A 379 -2.06 -25.52 11.26
C LYS A 379 -3.42 -25.25 10.62
N PHE A 380 -3.47 -25.17 9.29
CA PHE A 380 -4.71 -24.91 8.56
C PHE A 380 -5.73 -26.04 8.74
N GLU A 381 -5.27 -27.29 8.73
CA GLU A 381 -6.08 -28.48 8.97
C GLU A 381 -6.66 -28.47 10.39
N ALA A 382 -5.83 -28.19 11.40
CA ALA A 382 -6.25 -28.11 12.79
C ALA A 382 -7.29 -26.98 13.04
N GLU A 383 -7.12 -25.82 12.39
CA GLU A 383 -8.06 -24.71 12.47
C GLU A 383 -9.38 -24.97 11.71
N LEU A 384 -9.32 -25.70 10.59
CA LEU A 384 -10.50 -26.04 9.80
C LEU A 384 -11.39 -27.07 10.50
N ALA A 385 -10.78 -28.06 11.16
CA ALA A 385 -11.45 -29.14 11.90
C ALA A 385 -12.56 -29.86 11.12
N ASP A 386 -12.38 -30.03 9.80
CA ASP A 386 -13.33 -30.66 8.88
C ASP A 386 -12.55 -31.47 7.82
N GLU A 387 -12.49 -32.80 8.00
CA GLU A 387 -11.68 -33.68 7.15
C GLU A 387 -12.21 -33.76 5.72
N GLU A 388 -13.53 -33.81 5.51
CA GLU A 388 -14.12 -33.91 4.17
C GLU A 388 -13.80 -32.67 3.34
N LYS A 389 -13.95 -31.50 3.95
CA LYS A 389 -13.60 -30.22 3.33
C LYS A 389 -12.09 -30.08 3.12
N MET A 390 -11.27 -30.61 4.03
CA MET A 390 -9.81 -30.64 3.86
C MET A 390 -9.41 -31.50 2.65
N VAL A 391 -10.02 -32.67 2.46
CA VAL A 391 -9.82 -33.52 1.28
C VAL A 391 -10.24 -32.79 0.00
N GLU A 392 -11.37 -32.09 0.00
CA GLU A 392 -11.80 -31.27 -1.14
C GLU A 392 -10.78 -30.17 -1.48
N ILE A 393 -10.21 -29.52 -0.47
CA ILE A 393 -9.14 -28.51 -0.65
C ILE A 393 -7.89 -29.16 -1.22
N LEU A 394 -7.46 -30.32 -0.72
CA LEU A 394 -6.31 -31.06 -1.25
C LEU A 394 -6.48 -31.44 -2.71
N ARG A 395 -7.65 -31.95 -3.10
CA ARG A 395 -7.99 -32.24 -4.51
C ARG A 395 -7.87 -31.00 -5.38
N LYS A 396 -8.41 -29.87 -4.92
CA LYS A 396 -8.32 -28.58 -5.64
C LYS A 396 -6.88 -28.07 -5.72
N THR A 397 -6.08 -28.25 -4.67
CA THR A 397 -4.66 -27.88 -4.67
C THR A 397 -3.89 -28.75 -5.67
N TRP A 398 -4.07 -30.07 -5.64
CA TRP A 398 -3.44 -31.00 -6.58
C TRP A 398 -3.80 -30.71 -8.04
N GLY A 399 -5.07 -30.38 -8.31
CA GLY A 399 -5.56 -30.04 -9.64
C GLY A 399 -4.94 -28.78 -10.26
N LYS A 400 -4.39 -27.87 -9.45
CA LYS A 400 -3.69 -26.67 -9.93
C LYS A 400 -2.21 -26.86 -10.19
N MET A 401 -1.63 -27.92 -9.64
CA MET A 401 -0.19 -28.17 -9.74
C MET A 401 0.16 -28.84 -11.06
N SER A 402 1.30 -28.47 -11.63
CA SER A 402 1.91 -29.18 -12.74
C SER A 402 2.40 -30.57 -12.32
N GLU A 403 2.74 -31.42 -13.28
CA GLU A 403 3.35 -32.73 -13.02
C GLU A 403 4.60 -32.61 -12.15
N ARG A 404 5.52 -31.69 -12.51
CA ARG A 404 6.73 -31.42 -11.73
C ARG A 404 6.42 -30.93 -10.31
N GLY A 405 5.42 -30.06 -10.16
CA GLY A 405 4.97 -29.60 -8.84
C GLY A 405 4.49 -30.77 -7.98
N ARG A 406 3.70 -31.69 -8.56
CA ARG A 406 3.19 -32.89 -7.89
C ARG A 406 4.30 -33.85 -7.48
N GLU A 407 5.28 -34.08 -8.34
CA GLU A 407 6.46 -34.91 -8.02
C GLU A 407 7.23 -34.35 -6.82
N GLU A 408 7.38 -33.03 -6.73
CA GLU A 408 8.05 -32.39 -5.60
C GLU A 408 7.20 -32.45 -4.33
N ALA A 409 5.88 -32.31 -4.45
CA ALA A 409 4.96 -32.40 -3.32
C ALA A 409 5.02 -33.77 -2.62
N LEU A 410 5.23 -34.85 -3.38
CA LEU A 410 5.36 -36.21 -2.85
C LEU A 410 6.63 -36.41 -2.01
N LYS A 411 7.61 -35.50 -2.08
CA LYS A 411 8.86 -35.55 -1.31
C LYS A 411 8.76 -34.83 0.03
N ILE A 412 7.69 -34.03 0.25
CA ILE A 412 7.49 -33.26 1.48
C ILE A 412 7.26 -34.23 2.65
N GLN A 413 7.95 -33.98 3.77
CA GLN A 413 7.77 -34.75 4.99
C GLN A 413 6.53 -34.29 5.74
N LEU A 414 5.41 -34.92 5.40
CA LEU A 414 4.11 -34.65 6.00
C LEU A 414 3.90 -35.43 7.32
N SER A 415 3.09 -34.87 8.22
CA SER A 415 2.58 -35.57 9.41
C SER A 415 1.77 -36.81 9.01
N ASP A 416 1.64 -37.81 9.89
CA ASP A 416 0.88 -39.04 9.58
C ASP A 416 -0.58 -38.74 9.21
N LYS A 417 -1.16 -37.72 9.85
CA LYS A 417 -2.50 -37.22 9.53
C LYS A 417 -2.54 -36.59 8.14
N ALA A 418 -1.61 -35.71 7.83
CA ALA A 418 -1.48 -35.09 6.51
C ALA A 418 -1.29 -36.13 5.39
N LYS A 419 -0.42 -37.12 5.60
CA LYS A 419 -0.20 -38.24 4.66
C LYS A 419 -1.49 -39.01 4.39
N ARG A 420 -2.27 -39.32 5.42
CA ARG A 420 -3.57 -39.99 5.27
C ARG A 420 -4.53 -39.16 4.41
N LEU A 421 -4.69 -37.88 4.71
CA LEU A 421 -5.61 -36.98 3.99
C LEU A 421 -5.21 -36.80 2.52
N VAL A 422 -3.91 -36.67 2.25
CA VAL A 422 -3.37 -36.65 0.87
C VAL A 422 -3.67 -37.98 0.17
N GLY A 423 -3.45 -39.12 0.81
CA GLY A 423 -3.78 -40.44 0.23
C GLY A 423 -5.27 -40.60 -0.14
N ILE A 424 -6.18 -40.05 0.68
CA ILE A 424 -7.61 -40.01 0.37
C ILE A 424 -7.88 -39.08 -0.83
N ALA A 425 -7.25 -37.91 -0.87
CA ALA A 425 -7.43 -36.94 -1.95
C ALA A 425 -6.93 -37.46 -3.31
N LEU A 426 -5.91 -38.31 -3.34
CA LEU A 426 -5.35 -38.87 -4.58
C LEU A 426 -6.06 -40.15 -5.06
N SER A 427 -6.85 -40.81 -4.20
CA SER A 427 -7.49 -42.10 -4.52
C SER A 427 -8.88 -41.98 -5.14
N GLY A 428 -9.45 -40.78 -5.23
CA GLY A 428 -10.72 -40.52 -5.91
C GLY A 428 -10.77 -39.12 -6.45
#